data_AF-A0A941YBZ6-F1
#
_entry.id   AF-A0A941YBZ6-F1
#
_cell.length_a   1.000
_cell.length_b   1.000
_cell.length_c   1.000
_cell.angle_alpha   90.00
_cell.angle_beta   90.00
_cell.angle_gamma   90.00
#
_symmetry.space_group_name_H-M   'P 1'
#
loop_
_entity.id
_entity.type
_entity.pdbx_description
1 polymer ?
#
loop_
_entity_poly.entity_id
_entity_poly.type
_entity_poly.pdbx_seq_one_letter_code
_entity_poly.pdbx_strand_id
1 'polypeptide(L)'
;MTTVASENEIRSELMLKAPQEKVWWALTTQAGWTGWFSSGVEGTFAVGETLKLDFGPYGDAFARVVEMDPMTSFAYQWHAGDGSEIGTFPESELTTVRFTLEPMSEGTKLLMVESGFANIPSDRRFSALESNTSGWKSELAKMAPWVERDEHQPKAPYDIYRERFVKVPIQKAWDAVATPEGLKSWFVKDIEGDMSVGTMTIFHFQTCASGPVKVIERDEPNTISWQWHPGEKDGCTWDKYPEDQTTTVKFTFTEKDGGTEIVVTESGFDNIPDSRRLTALGLNKGGWSTVMDWLRDYLTGKA
;
A
#
# COMPACT_ATOMS: atom_id res chain seq x y z
N MET A 1 6.40 24.13 -1.73
CA MET A 1 7.27 23.44 -0.77
C MET A 1 8.22 24.45 -0.16
N THR A 2 8.30 24.48 1.17
CA THR A 2 9.29 25.28 1.89
C THR A 2 10.10 24.34 2.78
N THR A 3 11.42 24.34 2.62
CA THR A 3 12.34 23.56 3.45
C THR A 3 13.24 24.51 4.22
N VAL A 4 13.35 24.29 5.53
CA VAL A 4 14.23 25.05 6.44
C VAL A 4 15.01 24.04 7.25
N ALA A 5 16.31 24.28 7.42
CA ALA A 5 17.18 23.47 8.26
C ALA A 5 17.76 24.34 9.40
N SER A 6 17.96 23.70 10.55
CA SER A 6 18.67 24.20 11.73
C SER A 6 19.69 23.15 12.18
N GLU A 7 20.49 23.46 13.20
CA GLU A 7 21.54 22.53 13.68
C GLU A 7 21.02 21.16 14.16
N ASN A 8 19.72 21.05 14.51
CA ASN A 8 19.13 19.82 15.04
C ASN A 8 17.95 19.28 14.21
N GLU A 9 17.46 20.04 13.22
CA GLU A 9 16.20 19.75 12.57
C GLU A 9 16.18 20.16 11.11
N ILE A 10 15.61 19.32 10.26
CA ILE A 10 15.16 19.65 8.91
C ILE A 10 13.64 19.64 8.92
N ARG A 11 13.02 20.71 8.44
CA ARG A 11 11.57 20.85 8.33
C ARG A 11 11.17 21.18 6.91
N SER A 12 10.22 20.43 6.36
CA SER A 12 9.63 20.70 5.05
C SER A 12 8.11 20.73 5.12
N GLU A 13 7.50 21.75 4.54
CA GLU A 13 6.04 21.89 4.43
C GLU A 13 5.62 21.90 2.96
N LEU A 14 4.61 21.09 2.62
CA LEU A 14 4.08 20.91 1.28
C LEU A 14 2.55 20.94 1.31
N MET A 15 1.97 21.52 0.26
CA MET A 15 0.57 21.34 -0.09
C MET A 15 0.52 20.39 -1.28
N LEU A 16 -0.11 19.24 -1.12
CA LEU A 16 -0.24 18.20 -2.13
C LEU A 16 -1.66 18.22 -2.66
N LYS A 17 -1.83 18.29 -3.98
CA LYS A 17 -3.14 18.24 -4.65
C LYS A 17 -3.65 16.80 -4.78
N ALA A 18 -3.68 16.11 -3.65
CA ALA A 18 -4.07 14.73 -3.52
C ALA A 18 -4.91 14.53 -2.25
N PRO A 19 -5.92 13.63 -2.28
CA PRO A 19 -6.63 13.21 -1.07
C PRO A 19 -5.66 12.68 -0.02
N GLN A 20 -5.97 12.89 1.26
CA GLN A 20 -5.09 12.54 2.37
C GLN A 20 -4.74 11.06 2.40
N GLU A 21 -5.63 10.23 1.90
CA GLU A 21 -5.55 8.77 1.94
C GLU A 21 -4.56 8.26 0.91
N LYS A 22 -4.47 8.97 -0.20
CA LYS A 22 -3.42 8.77 -1.20
C LYS A 22 -2.05 9.15 -0.64
N VAL A 23 -1.96 10.29 0.05
CA VAL A 23 -0.71 10.72 0.70
C VAL A 23 -0.32 9.75 1.81
N TRP A 24 -1.28 9.29 2.62
CA TRP A 24 -1.05 8.29 3.67
C TRP A 24 -0.53 6.98 3.08
N TRP A 25 -1.19 6.45 2.04
CA TRP A 25 -0.75 5.24 1.35
C TRP A 25 0.66 5.38 0.77
N ALA A 26 0.99 6.55 0.20
CA ALA A 26 2.33 6.87 -0.30
C ALA A 26 3.43 6.81 0.78
N LEU A 27 3.07 7.08 2.04
CA LEU A 27 3.97 7.14 3.18
C LEU A 27 4.07 5.82 3.94
N THR A 28 3.09 4.92 3.83
CA THR A 28 3.00 3.75 4.73
C THR A 28 2.95 2.41 3.99
N THR A 29 3.36 2.38 2.73
CA THR A 29 3.42 1.16 1.93
C THR A 29 4.71 1.07 1.13
N GLN A 30 5.10 -0.16 0.78
CA GLN A 30 6.27 -0.42 -0.04
C GLN A 30 6.09 0.10 -1.48
N ALA A 31 4.93 -0.09 -2.11
CA ALA A 31 4.62 0.58 -3.39
C ALA A 31 4.64 2.11 -3.27
N GLY A 32 4.17 2.66 -2.15
CA GLY A 32 4.30 4.07 -1.81
C GLY A 32 5.74 4.56 -1.91
N TRP A 33 6.63 3.92 -1.16
CA TRP A 33 8.03 4.32 -1.06
C TRP A 33 8.82 4.06 -2.34
N THR A 34 8.58 2.96 -3.04
CA THR A 34 9.23 2.68 -4.33
C THR A 34 8.79 3.62 -5.44
N GLY A 35 7.66 4.32 -5.24
CA GLY A 35 7.16 5.33 -6.17
C GLY A 35 7.95 6.64 -6.18
N TRP A 36 8.46 7.08 -5.03
CA TRP A 36 9.05 8.41 -4.90
C TRP A 36 10.29 8.53 -4.02
N PHE A 37 10.56 7.55 -3.14
CA PHE A 37 11.57 7.67 -2.08
C PHE A 37 12.77 6.75 -2.28
N SER A 38 12.55 5.47 -2.55
CA SER A 38 13.62 4.48 -2.74
C SER A 38 13.40 3.66 -4.02
N SER A 39 14.42 2.90 -4.44
CA SER A 39 14.31 1.96 -5.58
C SER A 39 13.70 0.63 -5.14
N GLY A 40 13.86 0.28 -3.86
CA GLY A 40 13.34 -0.94 -3.25
C GLY A 40 13.08 -0.75 -1.77
N VAL A 41 12.17 -1.57 -1.22
CA VAL A 41 11.90 -1.67 0.20
C VAL A 41 11.69 -3.15 0.54
N GLU A 42 12.26 -3.61 1.64
CA GLU A 42 11.98 -4.92 2.22
C GLU A 42 11.57 -4.72 3.69
N GLY A 43 10.61 -5.51 4.17
CA GLY A 43 10.14 -5.46 5.56
C GLY A 43 8.66 -5.11 5.70
N THR A 44 8.22 -4.91 6.93
CA THR A 44 6.80 -4.63 7.24
C THR A 44 6.66 -3.22 7.82
N PHE A 45 5.70 -2.45 7.30
CA PHE A 45 5.33 -1.15 7.84
C PHE A 45 4.49 -1.32 9.13
N ALA A 46 5.15 -1.64 10.24
CA ALA A 46 4.51 -1.75 11.55
C ALA A 46 5.46 -1.23 12.65
N VAL A 47 4.91 -0.62 13.70
CA VAL A 47 5.70 -0.07 14.80
C VAL A 47 6.59 -1.15 15.42
N GLY A 48 7.88 -0.86 15.53
CA GLY A 48 8.92 -1.77 16.02
C GLY A 48 9.66 -2.54 14.93
N GLU A 49 9.11 -2.64 13.72
CA GLU A 49 9.74 -3.31 12.59
C GLU A 49 10.79 -2.42 11.91
N THR A 50 11.80 -3.05 11.30
CA THR A 50 12.83 -2.37 10.52
C THR A 50 12.65 -2.66 9.04
N LEU A 51 12.62 -1.60 8.24
CA LEU A 51 12.62 -1.63 6.79
C LEU A 51 14.06 -1.56 6.28
N LYS A 52 14.37 -2.35 5.25
CA LYS A 52 15.58 -2.19 4.45
C LYS A 52 15.22 -1.45 3.16
N LEU A 53 15.96 -0.40 2.85
CA LEU A 53 15.73 0.51 1.74
C LEU A 53 16.88 0.40 0.75
N ASP A 54 16.57 0.25 -0.53
CA ASP A 54 17.57 0.25 -1.59
C ASP A 54 17.58 1.63 -2.28
N PHE A 55 18.70 2.35 -2.19
CA PHE A 55 18.93 3.62 -2.89
C PHE A 55 19.83 3.44 -4.12
N GLY A 56 19.95 2.22 -4.64
CA GLY A 56 20.71 1.86 -5.83
C GLY A 56 22.21 2.16 -5.67
N PRO A 57 22.80 3.03 -6.49
CA PRO A 57 24.24 3.33 -6.42
C PRO A 57 24.66 4.00 -5.11
N TYR A 58 23.71 4.50 -4.31
CA TYR A 58 23.96 5.12 -3.02
C TYR A 58 23.96 4.13 -1.85
N GLY A 59 23.66 2.85 -2.12
CA GLY A 59 23.67 1.78 -1.12
C GLY A 59 22.33 1.57 -0.42
N ASP A 60 22.37 0.72 0.60
CA ASP A 60 21.20 0.38 1.40
C ASP A 60 21.06 1.33 2.61
N ALA A 61 19.83 1.54 3.08
CA ALA A 61 19.56 2.16 4.38
C ALA A 61 18.55 1.38 5.21
N PHE A 62 18.54 1.59 6.53
CA PHE A 62 17.66 0.87 7.44
C PHE A 62 16.82 1.83 8.28
N ALA A 63 15.50 1.67 8.24
CA ALA A 63 14.54 2.55 8.90
C ALA A 63 13.63 1.76 9.85
N ARG A 64 13.71 2.04 11.15
CA ARG A 64 12.84 1.44 12.17
C ARG A 64 11.57 2.27 12.32
N VAL A 65 10.41 1.68 12.09
CA VAL A 65 9.13 2.37 12.26
C VAL A 65 8.86 2.57 13.76
N VAL A 66 8.60 3.81 14.16
CA VAL A 66 8.33 4.16 15.57
C VAL A 66 6.96 4.76 15.81
N GLU A 67 6.28 5.19 14.75
CA GLU A 67 4.92 5.74 14.84
C GLU A 67 4.10 5.39 13.61
N MET A 68 2.86 4.98 13.84
CA MET A 68 1.86 4.68 12.82
C MET A 68 0.49 5.06 13.38
N ASP A 69 0.13 6.34 13.29
CA ASP A 69 -1.21 6.84 13.62
C ASP A 69 -2.00 7.04 12.32
N PRO A 70 -2.92 6.12 11.98
CA PRO A 70 -3.63 6.11 10.71
C PRO A 70 -4.15 7.48 10.30
N MET A 71 -3.83 7.88 9.07
CA MET A 71 -4.22 9.14 8.48
C MET A 71 -3.59 10.39 9.13
N THR A 72 -2.96 10.31 10.28
CA THR A 72 -2.54 11.50 11.03
C THR A 72 -1.03 11.68 10.98
N SER A 73 -0.27 10.65 11.36
CA SER A 73 1.18 10.75 11.43
C SER A 73 1.89 9.40 11.29
N PHE A 74 3.07 9.45 10.70
CA PHE A 74 3.92 8.29 10.50
C PHE A 74 5.37 8.72 10.76
N ALA A 75 6.12 7.91 11.51
CA ALA A 75 7.50 8.22 11.82
C ALA A 75 8.39 6.99 11.86
N TYR A 76 9.65 7.19 11.49
CA TYR A 76 10.70 6.18 11.57
C TYR A 76 12.00 6.79 12.10
N GLN A 77 12.89 5.92 12.56
CA GLN A 77 14.23 6.24 13.02
C GLN A 77 15.29 5.57 12.16
N TRP A 78 16.39 6.27 11.91
CA TRP A 78 17.50 5.78 11.10
C TRP A 78 18.80 6.54 11.37
N HIS A 79 19.91 5.98 10.90
CA HIS A 79 21.22 6.64 10.90
C HIS A 79 21.34 7.56 9.68
N ALA A 80 21.14 8.87 9.88
CA ALA A 80 21.24 9.88 8.84
C ALA A 80 22.65 9.98 8.25
N GLY A 81 22.73 10.26 6.94
CA GLY A 81 23.98 10.44 6.20
C GLY A 81 24.65 9.16 5.72
N ASP A 82 24.74 8.11 6.55
CA ASP A 82 25.43 6.85 6.20
C ASP A 82 24.51 5.64 5.96
N GLY A 83 23.24 5.71 6.38
CA GLY A 83 22.26 4.64 6.15
C GLY A 83 22.56 3.34 6.89
N SER A 84 23.47 3.33 7.86
CA SER A 84 23.92 2.10 8.52
C SER A 84 22.78 1.31 9.16
N GLU A 85 22.98 0.00 9.32
CA GLU A 85 22.06 -0.86 10.08
C GLU A 85 21.83 -0.31 11.50
N ILE A 86 20.58 -0.39 11.97
CA ILE A 86 20.21 0.00 13.33
C ILE A 86 21.06 -0.80 14.33
N GLY A 87 21.77 -0.08 15.20
CA GLY A 87 22.70 -0.67 16.18
C GLY A 87 24.18 -0.62 15.77
N THR A 88 24.50 -0.15 14.55
CA THR A 88 25.88 0.13 14.12
C THR A 88 26.49 1.26 14.96
N PHE A 89 25.70 2.31 15.20
CA PHE A 89 26.04 3.40 16.11
C PHE A 89 25.10 3.40 17.33
N PRO A 90 25.44 4.12 18.41
CA PRO A 90 24.55 4.25 19.55
C PRO A 90 23.14 4.71 19.15
N GLU A 91 22.12 4.11 19.77
CA GLU A 91 20.70 4.44 19.58
C GLU A 91 20.40 5.93 19.78
N SER A 92 21.16 6.62 20.65
CA SER A 92 21.03 8.06 20.87
C SER A 92 21.33 8.91 19.63
N GLU A 93 22.08 8.37 18.66
CA GLU A 93 22.48 9.05 17.43
C GLU A 93 21.49 8.85 16.27
N LEU A 94 20.41 8.09 16.48
CA LEU A 94 19.34 7.98 15.50
C LEU A 94 18.63 9.33 15.34
N THR A 95 18.36 9.68 14.09
CA THR A 95 17.43 10.76 13.77
C THR A 95 16.03 10.19 13.64
N THR A 96 15.01 11.02 13.91
CA THR A 96 13.60 10.66 13.74
C THR A 96 13.01 11.50 12.64
N VAL A 97 12.54 10.84 11.57
CA VAL A 97 11.76 11.45 10.49
C VAL A 97 10.30 11.25 10.81
N ARG A 98 9.53 12.33 10.89
CA ARG A 98 8.10 12.33 11.16
C ARG A 98 7.36 13.06 10.05
N PHE A 99 6.33 12.43 9.52
CA PHE A 99 5.34 13.04 8.64
C PHE A 99 4.05 13.27 9.41
N THR A 100 3.42 14.43 9.20
CA THR A 100 2.10 14.77 9.74
C THR A 100 1.22 15.25 8.60
N LEU A 101 -0.01 14.73 8.55
CA LEU A 101 -1.01 15.04 7.52
C LEU A 101 -2.12 15.89 8.11
N GLU A 102 -2.53 16.90 7.36
CA GLU A 102 -3.71 17.71 7.65
C GLU A 102 -4.57 17.81 6.39
N PRO A 103 -5.85 17.35 6.43
CA PRO A 103 -6.75 17.49 5.29
C PRO A 103 -7.08 18.96 5.05
N MET A 104 -7.05 19.36 3.79
CA MET A 104 -7.32 20.72 3.34
C MET A 104 -8.36 20.69 2.21
N SER A 105 -9.02 21.82 1.94
CA SER A 105 -10.08 21.88 0.91
C SER A 105 -9.58 21.55 -0.51
N GLU A 106 -8.30 21.79 -0.80
CA GLU A 106 -7.68 21.56 -2.11
C GLU A 106 -6.70 20.37 -2.12
N GLY A 107 -6.74 19.50 -1.10
CA GLY A 107 -5.87 18.33 -0.99
C GLY A 107 -5.36 18.13 0.42
N THR A 108 -4.05 17.90 0.58
CA THR A 108 -3.45 17.54 1.87
C THR A 108 -2.23 18.38 2.15
N LYS A 109 -2.18 18.96 3.35
CA LYS A 109 -0.96 19.56 3.86
C LYS A 109 -0.10 18.47 4.51
N LEU A 110 1.14 18.36 4.05
CA LEU A 110 2.15 17.46 4.58
C LEU A 110 3.24 18.29 5.30
N LEU A 111 3.49 17.96 6.56
CA LEU A 111 4.64 18.43 7.31
C LEU A 111 5.61 17.27 7.52
N MET A 112 6.84 17.40 7.02
CA MET A 112 7.94 16.50 7.31
C MET A 112 8.91 17.19 8.27
N VAL A 113 9.29 16.51 9.35
CA VAL A 113 10.32 16.94 10.30
C VAL A 113 11.29 15.80 10.55
N GLU A 114 12.56 16.01 10.23
CA GLU A 114 13.64 15.13 10.67
C GLU A 114 14.42 15.81 11.80
N SER A 115 14.50 15.17 12.97
CA SER A 115 15.12 15.73 14.17
C SER A 115 16.12 14.78 14.82
N GLY A 116 17.04 15.32 15.63
CA GLY A 116 18.02 14.53 16.38
C GLY A 116 19.46 14.67 15.89
N PHE A 117 19.72 15.52 14.89
CA PHE A 117 21.08 15.76 14.36
C PHE A 117 22.06 16.24 15.44
N ALA A 118 21.60 16.93 16.49
CA ALA A 118 22.45 17.38 17.59
C ALA A 118 23.04 16.23 18.42
N ASN A 119 22.51 15.02 18.32
CA ASN A 119 23.06 13.83 18.96
C ASN A 119 24.15 13.14 18.12
N ILE A 120 24.22 13.44 16.82
CA ILE A 120 25.25 12.90 15.94
C ILE A 120 26.60 13.55 16.31
N PRO A 121 27.68 12.77 16.46
CA PRO A 121 29.04 13.27 16.64
C PRO A 121 29.42 14.35 15.62
N SER A 122 30.16 15.37 16.07
CA SER A 122 30.43 16.59 15.29
C SER A 122 31.18 16.35 13.98
N ASP A 123 31.99 15.29 13.92
CA ASP A 123 32.73 14.86 12.74
C ASP A 123 31.83 14.34 11.60
N ARG A 124 30.61 13.86 11.91
CA ARG A 124 29.62 13.42 10.92
C ARG A 124 28.43 14.36 10.76
N ARG A 125 28.06 15.09 11.81
CA ARG A 125 26.82 15.89 11.88
C ARG A 125 26.62 16.85 10.70
N PHE A 126 27.63 17.63 10.35
CA PHE A 126 27.49 18.64 9.30
C PHE A 126 27.20 17.99 7.94
N SER A 127 27.95 16.95 7.60
CA SER A 127 27.77 16.18 6.37
C SER A 127 26.37 15.54 6.32
N ALA A 128 25.95 14.90 7.42
CA ALA A 128 24.62 14.28 7.51
C ALA A 128 23.49 15.31 7.36
N LEU A 129 23.59 16.47 8.01
CA LEU A 129 22.56 17.51 7.91
C LEU A 129 22.49 18.09 6.48
N GLU A 130 23.63 18.36 5.84
CA GLU A 130 23.70 18.89 4.49
C GLU A 130 23.16 17.90 3.44
N SER A 131 23.59 16.64 3.53
CA SER A 131 23.16 15.59 2.60
C SER A 131 21.67 15.28 2.76
N ASN A 132 21.17 15.12 3.99
CA ASN A 132 19.76 14.89 4.25
C ASN A 132 18.89 16.09 3.83
N THR A 133 19.33 17.32 4.07
CA THR A 133 18.57 18.51 3.63
C THR A 133 18.40 18.52 2.11
N SER A 134 19.48 18.21 1.38
CA SER A 134 19.46 18.14 -0.08
C SER A 134 18.63 16.94 -0.58
N GLY A 135 18.78 15.79 0.06
CA GLY A 135 18.03 14.57 -0.21
C GLY A 135 16.53 14.79 -0.06
N TRP A 136 16.08 15.30 1.08
CA TRP A 136 14.66 15.59 1.31
C TRP A 136 14.06 16.56 0.31
N LYS A 137 14.81 17.59 -0.07
CA LYS A 137 14.38 18.52 -1.11
C LYS A 137 14.17 17.80 -2.46
N SER A 138 15.04 16.85 -2.81
CA SER A 138 14.90 15.99 -3.99
C SER A 138 13.70 15.05 -3.87
N GLU A 139 13.62 14.25 -2.80
CA GLU A 139 12.60 13.23 -2.67
C GLU A 139 11.19 13.81 -2.56
N LEU A 140 10.99 14.88 -1.79
CA LEU A 140 9.68 15.54 -1.68
C LEU A 140 9.27 16.23 -3.00
N ALA A 141 10.22 16.65 -3.83
CA ALA A 141 9.94 17.15 -5.17
C ALA A 141 9.52 16.04 -6.15
N LYS A 142 9.90 14.78 -5.91
CA LYS A 142 9.38 13.61 -6.64
C LYS A 142 8.00 13.19 -6.11
N MET A 143 7.80 13.25 -4.79
CA MET A 143 6.55 12.85 -4.14
C MET A 143 5.36 13.62 -4.67
N ALA A 144 5.44 14.96 -4.73
CA ALA A 144 4.32 15.80 -5.12
C ALA A 144 3.70 15.42 -6.49
N PRO A 145 4.45 15.45 -7.61
CA PRO A 145 3.89 15.00 -8.89
C PRO A 145 3.55 13.51 -8.88
N TRP A 146 4.16 12.69 -8.00
CA TRP A 146 3.83 11.27 -7.90
C TRP A 146 2.47 11.00 -7.25
N VAL A 147 2.12 11.71 -6.17
CA VAL A 147 0.79 11.60 -5.53
C VAL A 147 -0.29 12.40 -6.26
N GLU A 148 0.06 13.35 -7.12
CA GLU A 148 -0.93 14.18 -7.83
C GLU A 148 -1.41 13.57 -9.16
N ARG A 149 -0.70 12.57 -9.71
CA ARG A 149 -1.11 11.87 -10.96
C ARG A 149 -2.16 10.78 -10.71
N ASP A 150 -3.07 10.58 -11.64
CA ASP A 150 -4.28 9.74 -11.47
C ASP A 150 -4.07 8.23 -11.75
N GLU A 151 -2.81 7.77 -11.73
CA GLU A 151 -2.42 6.41 -12.10
C GLU A 151 -1.83 5.64 -10.90
N HIS A 152 -2.17 4.35 -10.77
CA HIS A 152 -1.59 3.35 -9.86
C HIS A 152 -1.84 3.49 -8.34
N GLN A 153 -2.88 4.22 -7.88
CA GLN A 153 -3.09 4.45 -6.44
C GLN A 153 -4.58 4.34 -6.03
N PRO A 154 -4.88 3.94 -4.77
CA PRO A 154 -6.24 3.94 -4.24
C PRO A 154 -6.89 5.32 -4.37
N LYS A 155 -8.16 5.36 -4.79
CA LYS A 155 -8.88 6.57 -5.19
C LYS A 155 -9.63 7.27 -4.06
N ALA A 156 -9.77 6.69 -2.86
CA ALA A 156 -10.60 7.27 -1.78
C ALA A 156 -10.36 6.57 -0.41
N PRO A 157 -10.85 7.09 0.74
CA PRO A 157 -10.38 6.72 2.09
C PRO A 157 -10.49 5.27 2.51
N TYR A 158 -11.31 4.53 1.79
CA TYR A 158 -11.74 3.20 2.18
C TYR A 158 -11.26 2.14 1.20
N ASP A 159 -10.44 2.51 0.23
CA ASP A 159 -9.86 1.55 -0.69
C ASP A 159 -8.89 0.63 0.06
N ILE A 160 -9.13 -0.67 -0.07
CA ILE A 160 -8.22 -1.69 0.43
C ILE A 160 -7.16 -1.90 -0.64
N TYR A 161 -5.89 -1.86 -0.26
CA TYR A 161 -4.76 -2.18 -1.13
C TYR A 161 -3.91 -3.27 -0.49
N ARG A 162 -3.59 -4.33 -1.23
CA ARG A 162 -2.59 -5.33 -0.83
C ARG A 162 -1.70 -5.66 -2.02
N GLU A 163 -0.44 -5.86 -1.73
CA GLU A 163 0.55 -6.32 -2.70
C GLU A 163 1.26 -7.57 -2.21
N ARG A 164 1.67 -8.42 -3.15
CA ARG A 164 2.58 -9.54 -2.92
C ARG A 164 3.45 -9.76 -4.13
N PHE A 165 4.75 -9.92 -3.90
CA PHE A 165 5.66 -10.46 -4.90
C PHE A 165 5.76 -11.99 -4.76
N VAL A 166 5.73 -12.70 -5.89
CA VAL A 166 5.91 -14.15 -5.96
C VAL A 166 6.82 -14.52 -7.12
N LYS A 167 7.76 -15.44 -6.88
CA LYS A 167 8.71 -15.91 -7.91
C LYS A 167 8.09 -16.98 -8.82
N VAL A 168 7.05 -16.59 -9.55
CA VAL A 168 6.35 -17.40 -10.55
C VAL A 168 6.09 -16.57 -11.81
N PRO A 169 5.92 -17.20 -12.99
CA PRO A 169 5.55 -16.49 -14.22
C PRO A 169 4.19 -15.78 -14.10
N ILE A 170 4.04 -14.63 -14.76
CA ILE A 170 2.81 -13.83 -14.71
C ILE A 170 1.57 -14.62 -15.12
N GLN A 171 1.68 -15.46 -16.14
CA GLN A 171 0.57 -16.30 -16.59
C GLN A 171 0.08 -17.24 -15.49
N LYS A 172 0.98 -17.80 -14.65
CA LYS A 172 0.58 -18.68 -13.55
C LYS A 172 -0.18 -17.91 -12.46
N ALA A 173 0.25 -16.67 -12.18
CA ALA A 173 -0.44 -15.81 -11.23
C ALA A 173 -1.81 -15.36 -11.77
N TRP A 174 -1.87 -15.01 -13.05
CA TRP A 174 -3.10 -14.70 -13.78
C TRP A 174 -4.08 -15.87 -13.73
N ASP A 175 -3.67 -17.06 -14.16
CA ASP A 175 -4.53 -18.24 -14.22
C ASP A 175 -5.11 -18.59 -12.85
N ALA A 176 -4.34 -18.40 -11.77
CA ALA A 176 -4.77 -18.66 -10.40
C ALA A 176 -5.94 -17.77 -9.93
N VAL A 177 -6.11 -16.58 -10.50
CA VAL A 177 -7.11 -15.59 -10.07
C VAL A 177 -8.17 -15.33 -11.14
N ALA A 178 -7.82 -15.46 -12.42
CA ALA A 178 -8.65 -15.08 -13.55
C ALA A 178 -9.40 -16.27 -14.18
N THR A 179 -9.24 -17.49 -13.66
CA THR A 179 -9.95 -18.67 -14.17
C THR A 179 -10.77 -19.35 -13.06
N PRO A 180 -11.90 -20.00 -13.40
CA PRO A 180 -12.63 -20.82 -12.45
C PRO A 180 -11.77 -21.92 -11.82
N GLU A 181 -10.93 -22.57 -12.63
CA GLU A 181 -10.02 -23.64 -12.18
C GLU A 181 -9.00 -23.12 -11.16
N GLY A 182 -8.40 -21.96 -11.43
CA GLY A 182 -7.46 -21.30 -10.55
C GLY A 182 -8.10 -20.93 -9.21
N LEU A 183 -9.21 -20.18 -9.25
CA LEU A 183 -9.89 -19.72 -8.02
C LEU A 183 -10.40 -20.87 -7.16
N LYS A 184 -10.92 -21.95 -7.77
CA LYS A 184 -11.36 -23.16 -7.04
C LYS A 184 -10.22 -23.91 -6.35
N SER A 185 -8.98 -23.69 -6.78
CA SER A 185 -7.83 -24.39 -6.22
C SER A 185 -7.38 -23.84 -4.86
N TRP A 186 -7.78 -22.61 -4.49
CA TRP A 186 -7.29 -21.96 -3.27
C TRP A 186 -8.25 -20.98 -2.60
N PHE A 187 -9.15 -20.32 -3.33
CA PHE A 187 -9.96 -19.21 -2.79
C PHE A 187 -11.42 -19.59 -2.54
N VAL A 188 -12.08 -20.17 -3.54
CA VAL A 188 -13.51 -20.52 -3.50
C VAL A 188 -13.71 -22.02 -3.55
N LYS A 189 -14.84 -22.49 -3.04
CA LYS A 189 -15.23 -23.89 -3.13
C LYS A 189 -15.70 -24.24 -4.55
N ASP A 190 -16.46 -23.35 -5.16
CA ASP A 190 -16.99 -23.54 -6.51
C ASP A 190 -17.30 -22.20 -7.19
N ILE A 191 -17.44 -22.24 -8.51
CA ILE A 191 -17.83 -21.11 -9.36
C ILE A 191 -18.89 -21.57 -10.35
N GLU A 192 -20.03 -20.89 -10.35
CA GLU A 192 -21.09 -21.09 -11.36
C GLU A 192 -21.12 -19.89 -12.33
N GLY A 193 -21.23 -20.18 -13.62
CA GLY A 193 -21.26 -19.18 -14.69
C GLY A 193 -19.91 -18.97 -15.37
N ASP A 194 -19.91 -18.17 -16.44
CA ASP A 194 -18.68 -17.76 -17.10
C ASP A 194 -18.04 -16.56 -16.38
N MET A 195 -16.74 -16.36 -16.55
CA MET A 195 -16.03 -15.19 -16.05
C MET A 195 -15.67 -14.22 -17.18
N SER A 196 -16.53 -14.02 -18.17
CA SER A 196 -16.36 -13.06 -19.26
C SER A 196 -16.80 -11.66 -18.82
N VAL A 197 -16.25 -10.61 -19.45
CA VAL A 197 -16.64 -9.23 -19.11
C VAL A 197 -18.15 -9.03 -19.30
N GLY A 198 -18.78 -8.43 -18.29
CA GLY A 198 -20.20 -8.10 -18.25
C GLY A 198 -21.10 -9.19 -17.70
N THR A 199 -20.60 -10.39 -17.41
CA THR A 199 -21.41 -11.50 -16.91
C THR A 199 -21.52 -11.52 -15.39
N MET A 200 -22.58 -12.14 -14.90
CA MET A 200 -22.78 -12.42 -13.48
C MET A 200 -22.28 -13.84 -13.21
N THR A 201 -21.23 -13.96 -12.41
CA THR A 201 -20.64 -15.23 -11.97
C THR A 201 -20.95 -15.44 -10.50
N ILE A 202 -21.31 -16.65 -10.05
CA ILE A 202 -21.56 -16.92 -8.63
C ILE A 202 -20.32 -17.55 -8.02
N PHE A 203 -19.77 -16.91 -6.98
CA PHE A 203 -18.66 -17.43 -6.20
C PHE A 203 -19.21 -18.13 -4.96
N HIS A 204 -18.88 -19.41 -4.76
CA HIS A 204 -19.27 -20.17 -3.58
C HIS A 204 -18.12 -20.24 -2.59
N PHE A 205 -18.20 -19.49 -1.49
CA PHE A 205 -17.18 -19.49 -0.43
C PHE A 205 -17.40 -20.63 0.58
N GLN A 206 -16.37 -20.97 1.35
CA GLN A 206 -16.40 -22.13 2.26
C GLN A 206 -17.37 -22.00 3.45
N THR A 207 -17.70 -20.78 3.87
CA THR A 207 -18.42 -20.49 5.12
C THR A 207 -19.82 -19.92 4.90
N CYS A 208 -20.53 -20.44 3.89
CA CYS A 208 -21.95 -20.16 3.58
C CYS A 208 -22.25 -18.86 2.83
N ALA A 209 -21.25 -18.08 2.41
CA ALA A 209 -21.47 -16.95 1.51
C ALA A 209 -21.39 -17.46 0.06
N SER A 210 -22.47 -17.32 -0.69
CA SER A 210 -22.45 -17.43 -2.15
C SER A 210 -22.86 -16.09 -2.71
N GLY A 211 -21.92 -15.38 -3.33
CA GLY A 211 -22.13 -14.02 -3.83
C GLY A 211 -22.03 -14.00 -5.34
N PRO A 212 -23.04 -13.51 -6.07
CA PRO A 212 -22.80 -13.16 -7.46
C PRO A 212 -21.82 -11.99 -7.51
N VAL A 213 -20.94 -12.05 -8.50
CA VAL A 213 -19.98 -11.02 -8.84
C VAL A 213 -20.18 -10.67 -10.29
N LYS A 214 -20.13 -9.37 -10.61
CA LYS A 214 -20.19 -8.90 -11.98
C LYS A 214 -18.77 -8.70 -12.50
N VAL A 215 -18.34 -9.44 -13.52
CA VAL A 215 -17.01 -9.23 -14.10
C VAL A 215 -16.99 -7.90 -14.87
N ILE A 216 -16.06 -7.01 -14.53
CA ILE A 216 -16.00 -5.65 -15.07
C ILE A 216 -14.89 -5.50 -16.11
N GLU A 217 -13.74 -6.11 -15.85
CA GLU A 217 -12.55 -5.95 -16.68
C GLU A 217 -11.79 -7.27 -16.76
N ARG A 218 -11.28 -7.58 -17.96
CA ARG A 218 -10.30 -8.63 -18.20
C ARG A 218 -9.34 -8.17 -19.29
N ASP A 219 -8.08 -8.14 -18.95
CA ASP A 219 -6.97 -7.93 -19.87
C ASP A 219 -5.89 -8.95 -19.51
N GLU A 220 -5.82 -10.04 -20.25
CA GLU A 220 -4.87 -11.12 -19.96
C GLU A 220 -3.45 -10.75 -20.42
N PRO A 221 -2.41 -10.96 -19.58
CA PRO A 221 -2.41 -11.48 -18.21
C PRO A 221 -2.37 -10.40 -17.11
N ASN A 222 -2.67 -9.14 -17.46
CA ASN A 222 -2.32 -7.98 -16.65
C ASN A 222 -3.38 -7.57 -15.62
N THR A 223 -4.68 -7.71 -15.90
CA THR A 223 -5.74 -7.16 -15.02
C THR A 223 -7.07 -7.89 -15.11
N ILE A 224 -7.65 -8.20 -13.95
CA ILE A 224 -9.04 -8.67 -13.84
C ILE A 224 -9.75 -7.90 -12.73
N SER A 225 -11.01 -7.53 -12.94
CA SER A 225 -11.83 -6.94 -11.88
C SER A 225 -13.27 -7.42 -11.90
N TRP A 226 -13.89 -7.42 -10.72
CA TRP A 226 -15.30 -7.72 -10.55
C TRP A 226 -15.92 -6.86 -9.45
N GLN A 227 -17.21 -6.60 -9.59
CA GLN A 227 -18.04 -5.89 -8.61
C GLN A 227 -18.83 -6.87 -7.75
N TRP A 228 -18.99 -6.52 -6.48
CA TRP A 228 -19.78 -7.30 -5.52
C TRP A 228 -20.31 -6.44 -4.37
N HIS A 229 -21.23 -7.00 -3.57
CA HIS A 229 -21.74 -6.36 -2.37
C HIS A 229 -20.96 -6.81 -1.12
N PRO A 230 -20.20 -5.92 -0.46
CA PRO A 230 -19.31 -6.30 0.64
C PRO A 230 -20.04 -6.46 1.98
N GLY A 231 -19.57 -7.39 2.84
CA GLY A 231 -19.88 -7.40 4.28
C GLY A 231 -21.20 -8.06 4.71
N GLU A 232 -21.73 -9.02 3.94
CA GLU A 232 -23.01 -9.66 4.26
C GLU A 232 -22.86 -10.77 5.32
N LYS A 233 -23.51 -10.59 6.47
CA LYS A 233 -23.65 -11.62 7.51
C LYS A 233 -24.59 -12.76 7.10
N ASP A 234 -25.48 -12.50 6.12
CA ASP A 234 -26.53 -13.42 5.64
C ASP A 234 -26.48 -13.65 4.10
N GLY A 235 -25.27 -13.91 3.59
CA GLY A 235 -24.96 -14.90 2.55
C GLY A 235 -25.55 -14.88 1.12
N CYS A 236 -26.68 -14.24 0.79
CA CYS A 236 -27.35 -14.49 -0.52
C CYS A 236 -28.24 -13.34 -1.04
N THR A 237 -27.74 -12.13 -1.33
CA THR A 237 -28.69 -11.00 -1.56
C THR A 237 -28.29 -9.90 -2.56
N TRP A 238 -27.75 -10.21 -3.75
CA TRP A 238 -27.51 -9.21 -4.80
C TRP A 238 -28.74 -8.34 -5.11
N ASP A 239 -29.93 -8.94 -5.20
CA ASP A 239 -31.17 -8.21 -5.48
C ASP A 239 -31.73 -7.41 -4.28
N LYS A 240 -31.11 -7.47 -3.10
CA LYS A 240 -31.58 -6.73 -1.91
C LYS A 240 -30.83 -5.44 -1.65
N TYR A 241 -29.75 -5.19 -2.39
CA TYR A 241 -29.03 -3.93 -2.32
C TYR A 241 -29.13 -3.20 -3.66
N PRO A 242 -29.20 -1.86 -3.65
CA PRO A 242 -29.09 -1.08 -4.87
C PRO A 242 -27.79 -1.40 -5.63
N GLU A 243 -27.84 -1.49 -6.95
CA GLU A 243 -26.68 -1.85 -7.80
C GLU A 243 -25.48 -0.91 -7.61
N ASP A 244 -25.73 0.33 -7.18
CA ASP A 244 -24.70 1.32 -6.92
C ASP A 244 -23.99 1.11 -5.57
N GLN A 245 -24.52 0.28 -4.65
CA GLN A 245 -23.89 -0.05 -3.36
C GLN A 245 -22.94 -1.25 -3.48
N THR A 246 -22.05 -1.21 -4.47
CA THR A 246 -21.05 -2.24 -4.73
C THR A 246 -19.63 -1.73 -4.48
N THR A 247 -18.72 -2.66 -4.20
CA THR A 247 -17.29 -2.45 -4.28
C THR A 247 -16.72 -3.17 -5.50
N THR A 248 -15.63 -2.66 -6.04
CA THR A 248 -14.89 -3.26 -7.16
C THR A 248 -13.59 -3.84 -6.63
N VAL A 249 -13.44 -5.15 -6.74
CA VAL A 249 -12.17 -5.86 -6.53
C VAL A 249 -11.42 -5.89 -7.84
N LYS A 250 -10.19 -5.39 -7.87
CA LYS A 250 -9.31 -5.39 -9.04
C LYS A 250 -7.97 -5.99 -8.68
N PHE A 251 -7.60 -7.04 -9.41
CA PHE A 251 -6.26 -7.59 -9.42
C PHE A 251 -5.47 -7.05 -10.61
N THR A 252 -4.22 -6.67 -10.35
CA THR A 252 -3.23 -6.32 -11.37
C THR A 252 -1.98 -7.18 -11.18
N PHE A 253 -1.41 -7.63 -12.29
CA PHE A 253 -0.23 -8.47 -12.34
C PHE A 253 0.83 -7.78 -13.18
N THR A 254 2.05 -7.68 -12.64
CA THR A 254 3.18 -7.06 -13.35
C THR A 254 4.39 -7.97 -13.25
N GLU A 255 5.06 -8.24 -14.38
CA GLU A 255 6.35 -8.93 -14.36
C GLU A 255 7.42 -8.06 -13.72
N LYS A 256 8.13 -8.62 -12.73
CA LYS A 256 9.17 -7.91 -11.98
C LYS A 256 10.21 -8.91 -11.48
N ASP A 257 11.49 -8.62 -11.62
CA ASP A 257 12.61 -9.40 -11.04
C ASP A 257 12.53 -10.93 -11.25
N GLY A 258 12.07 -11.36 -12.43
CA GLY A 258 11.89 -12.79 -12.76
C GLY A 258 10.76 -13.48 -12.00
N GLY A 259 9.83 -12.71 -11.44
CA GLY A 259 8.58 -13.14 -10.82
C GLY A 259 7.42 -12.22 -11.19
N THR A 260 6.39 -12.21 -10.35
CA THR A 260 5.18 -11.42 -10.55
C THR A 260 4.86 -10.61 -9.30
N GLU A 261 4.67 -9.31 -9.47
CA GLU A 261 4.02 -8.45 -8.49
C GLU A 261 2.51 -8.52 -8.69
N ILE A 262 1.80 -8.94 -7.65
CA ILE A 262 0.33 -9.06 -7.63
C ILE A 262 -0.21 -7.98 -6.71
N VAL A 263 -1.05 -7.11 -7.24
CA VAL A 263 -1.75 -6.08 -6.49
C VAL A 263 -3.24 -6.41 -6.49
N VAL A 264 -3.87 -6.42 -5.33
CA VAL A 264 -5.33 -6.38 -5.21
C VAL A 264 -5.76 -5.06 -4.60
N THR A 265 -6.73 -4.44 -5.25
CA THR A 265 -7.46 -3.29 -4.71
C THR A 265 -8.92 -3.64 -4.54
N GLU A 266 -9.55 -3.17 -3.48
CA GLU A 266 -11.00 -3.14 -3.37
C GLU A 266 -11.44 -1.70 -3.10
N SER A 267 -12.20 -1.13 -4.03
CA SER A 267 -12.62 0.28 -4.02
C SER A 267 -14.13 0.43 -4.08
N GLY A 268 -14.65 1.62 -3.78
CA GLY A 268 -16.08 1.92 -3.84
C GLY A 268 -16.83 1.77 -2.51
N PHE A 269 -16.10 1.66 -1.39
CA PHE A 269 -16.72 1.64 -0.06
C PHE A 269 -17.43 2.95 0.29
N ASP A 270 -17.09 4.07 -0.36
CA ASP A 270 -17.84 5.33 -0.26
C ASP A 270 -19.27 5.20 -0.78
N ASN A 271 -19.52 4.30 -1.73
CA ASN A 271 -20.86 4.02 -2.24
C ASN A 271 -21.71 3.24 -1.22
N ILE A 272 -21.08 2.69 -0.19
CA ILE A 272 -21.75 1.90 0.85
C ILE A 272 -22.28 2.85 1.92
N PRO A 273 -23.57 2.77 2.32
CA PRO A 273 -24.11 3.62 3.38
C PRO A 273 -23.35 3.50 4.70
N ASP A 274 -23.22 4.62 5.42
CA ASP A 274 -22.51 4.71 6.71
C ASP A 274 -22.91 3.61 7.70
N SER A 275 -24.20 3.24 7.69
CA SER A 275 -24.78 2.21 8.55
C SER A 275 -24.14 0.82 8.41
N ARG A 276 -23.51 0.52 7.26
CA ARG A 276 -22.83 -0.76 7.03
C ARG A 276 -21.37 -0.62 6.56
N ARG A 277 -20.92 0.59 6.18
CA ARG A 277 -19.58 0.82 5.61
C ARG A 277 -18.46 0.32 6.50
N LEU A 278 -18.46 0.66 7.79
CA LEU A 278 -17.38 0.27 8.71
C LEU A 278 -17.31 -1.24 8.95
N THR A 279 -18.47 -1.91 9.01
CA THR A 279 -18.53 -3.37 9.12
C THR A 279 -18.00 -4.04 7.85
N ALA A 280 -18.44 -3.56 6.67
CA ALA A 280 -17.95 -4.04 5.39
C ALA A 280 -16.42 -3.84 5.25
N LEU A 281 -15.91 -2.68 5.67
CA LEU A 281 -14.47 -2.41 5.68
C LEU A 281 -13.70 -3.32 6.62
N GLY A 282 -14.19 -3.52 7.85
CA GLY A 282 -13.52 -4.37 8.83
C GLY A 282 -13.38 -5.81 8.35
N LEU A 283 -14.46 -6.38 7.79
CA LEU A 283 -14.48 -7.74 7.27
C LEU A 283 -13.52 -7.91 6.07
N ASN A 284 -13.54 -6.97 5.13
CA ASN A 284 -12.74 -7.09 3.91
C ASN A 284 -11.26 -6.70 4.12
N LYS A 285 -10.97 -5.67 4.92
CA LYS A 285 -9.59 -5.23 5.19
C LYS A 285 -8.76 -6.33 5.83
N GLY A 286 -9.32 -7.06 6.81
CA GLY A 286 -8.65 -8.21 7.40
C GLY A 286 -8.54 -9.39 6.43
N GLY A 287 -9.62 -9.70 5.72
CA GLY A 287 -9.70 -10.83 4.79
C GLY A 287 -8.65 -10.77 3.68
N TRP A 288 -8.46 -9.61 3.04
CA TRP A 288 -7.53 -9.51 1.91
C TRP A 288 -6.07 -9.78 2.26
N SER A 289 -5.61 -9.48 3.47
CA SER A 289 -4.25 -9.86 3.90
C SER A 289 -4.10 -11.39 3.89
N THR A 290 -5.05 -12.08 4.50
CA THR A 290 -5.07 -13.54 4.58
C THR A 290 -5.23 -14.19 3.21
N VAL A 291 -6.10 -13.64 2.36
CA VAL A 291 -6.32 -14.11 0.98
C VAL A 291 -5.05 -13.98 0.15
N MET A 292 -4.32 -12.86 0.26
CA MET A 292 -3.06 -12.67 -0.44
C MET A 292 -1.95 -13.63 0.04
N ASP A 293 -1.96 -14.01 1.32
CA ASP A 293 -1.06 -15.04 1.84
C ASP A 293 -1.44 -16.44 1.33
N TRP A 294 -2.73 -16.79 1.27
CA TRP A 294 -3.20 -18.05 0.67
C TRP A 294 -2.83 -18.16 -0.81
N LEU A 295 -3.01 -17.07 -1.58
CA LEU A 295 -2.61 -17.02 -2.99
C LEU A 295 -1.11 -17.26 -3.15
N ARG A 296 -0.27 -16.60 -2.33
CA ARG A 296 1.18 -16.83 -2.32
C ARG A 296 1.51 -18.29 -2.03
N ASP A 297 0.90 -18.86 -1.00
CA ASP A 297 1.18 -20.23 -0.55
C ASP A 297 0.79 -21.25 -1.64
N TYR A 298 -0.38 -21.08 -2.26
CA TYR A 298 -0.80 -21.83 -3.43
C TYR A 298 0.19 -21.71 -4.60
N LEU A 299 0.57 -20.49 -4.98
CA LEU A 299 1.47 -20.23 -6.11
C LEU A 299 2.87 -20.80 -5.89
N THR A 300 3.34 -20.84 -4.64
CA THR A 300 4.67 -21.32 -4.26
C THR A 300 4.70 -22.80 -3.85
N GLY A 301 3.53 -23.45 -3.77
CA GLY A 301 3.42 -24.87 -3.40
C GLY A 301 3.67 -25.16 -1.92
N LYS A 302 3.54 -24.15 -1.06
CA LYS A 302 3.53 -24.33 0.39
C LYS A 302 2.08 -24.62 0.81
N ALA A 303 1.80 -25.85 1.23
CA ALA A 303 0.52 -26.24 1.83
C ALA A 303 0.77 -26.75 3.25
#